data_AF-A0A1C5L588-F1
#
_entry.id   AF-A0A1C5L588-F1
#
_cell.length_a   1.000
_cell.length_b   1.000
_cell.length_c   1.000
_cell.angle_alpha   90.00
_cell.angle_beta   90.00
_cell.angle_gamma   90.00
#
_symmetry.space_group_name_H-M   'P 1'
#
loop_
_entity.id
_entity.type
_entity.pdbx_description
1 polymer ?
#
loop_
_entity_poly.entity_id
_entity_poly.type
_entity_poly.pdbx_seq_one_letter_code
_entity_poly.pdbx_strand_id
1 'polypeptide(L)' 'MEEKILDFIMEYAQENEGVPFQVIEENFNIVMDDKLKDIISDAIWDRDNVSDVIIESDRYVITCFED' A
#
# COMPACT_ATOMS: atom_id res chain seq x y z
N MET A 1 6.29 12.63 -4.05
CA MET A 1 6.37 11.38 -4.86
C MET A 1 5.81 10.24 -4.03
N GLU A 2 6.29 10.11 -2.80
CA GLU A 2 5.77 9.22 -1.75
C GLU A 2 4.26 9.35 -1.53
N GLU A 3 3.72 10.56 -1.34
CA GLU A 3 2.27 10.79 -1.18
C GLU A 3 1.41 10.23 -2.32
N LYS A 4 1.88 10.32 -3.58
CA LYS A 4 1.12 9.82 -4.74
C LYS A 4 1.02 8.30 -4.77
N ILE A 5 2.07 7.61 -4.32
CA ILE A 5 2.07 6.14 -4.22
C ILE A 5 1.11 5.72 -3.11
N LEU A 6 1.16 6.40 -1.96
CA LEU A 6 0.27 6.14 -0.84
C LEU A 6 -1.20 6.37 -1.22
N ASP A 7 -1.52 7.47 -1.89
CA ASP A 7 -2.88 7.75 -2.36
C ASP A 7 -3.39 6.65 -3.30
N PHE A 8 -2.56 6.27 -4.28
CA PHE A 8 -2.88 5.18 -5.20
C PHE A 8 -3.15 3.85 -4.48
N ILE A 9 -2.30 3.50 -3.51
CA ILE A 9 -2.45 2.26 -2.73
C ILE A 9 -3.76 2.28 -1.94
N MET A 10 -4.10 3.39 -1.29
CA MET A 10 -5.34 3.47 -0.50
C MET A 10 -6.58 3.44 -1.40
N GLU A 11 -6.58 4.16 -2.52
CA GLU A 11 -7.67 4.10 -3.50
C GLU A 11 -7.85 2.66 -4.00
N TYR A 12 -6.75 1.97 -4.33
CA TYR A 12 -6.81 0.58 -4.80
C TYR A 12 -7.33 -0.38 -3.71
N ALA A 13 -6.90 -0.20 -2.47
CA ALA A 13 -7.30 -1.03 -1.33
C ALA A 13 -8.75 -0.81 -0.89
N GLN A 14 -9.36 0.34 -1.23
CA GLN A 14 -10.79 0.55 -1.00
C GLN A 14 -11.66 -0.29 -1.94
N GLU A 15 -11.21 -0.53 -3.17
CA GLU A 15 -11.95 -1.28 -4.17
C GLU A 15 -11.55 -2.76 -4.25
N ASN A 16 -10.42 -3.15 -3.66
CA ASN A 16 -9.83 -4.49 -3.76
C ASN A 16 -9.34 -4.99 -2.40
N GLU A 17 -9.37 -6.31 -2.16
CA GLU A 17 -8.88 -6.94 -0.91
C GLU A 17 -7.37 -6.79 -0.67
N GLY A 18 -6.61 -6.24 -1.62
CA GLY A 18 -5.19 -5.95 -1.48
C GLY A 18 -4.61 -5.29 -2.72
N VAL A 19 -3.40 -4.73 -2.58
CA VAL A 19 -2.71 -3.97 -3.62
C VAL A 19 -1.47 -4.73 -4.08
N PRO A 20 -1.49 -5.34 -5.28
CA PRO A 20 -0.33 -6.04 -5.81
C PRO A 20 0.85 -5.11 -6.05
N PHE A 21 2.06 -5.54 -5.68
CA PHE A 21 3.28 -4.75 -5.89
C PHE A 21 3.51 -4.47 -7.37
N GLN A 22 3.23 -5.45 -8.23
CA GLN A 22 3.37 -5.31 -9.68
C GLN A 22 2.58 -4.11 -10.22
N VAL A 23 1.36 -3.88 -9.71
CA VAL A 23 0.52 -2.75 -10.16
C VAL A 23 1.18 -1.42 -9.79
N ILE A 24 1.78 -1.33 -8.60
CA ILE A 24 2.52 -0.14 -8.16
C ILE A 24 3.78 0.05 -9.02
N GLU A 25 4.53 -1.02 -9.26
CA GLU A 25 5.73 -1.02 -10.09
C GLU A 25 5.43 -0.54 -11.52
N GLU A 26 4.36 -1.05 -12.15
CA GLU A 26 3.95 -0.66 -13.49
C GLU A 26 3.44 0.78 -13.55
N ASN A 27 2.64 1.21 -12.56
CA ASN A 27 2.05 2.55 -12.57
C ASN A 27 3.09 3.66 -12.31
N PHE A 28 4.08 3.40 -11.46
CA PHE A 28 5.10 4.38 -11.08
C PHE A 28 6.44 4.16 -11.78
N ASN A 29 6.59 3.06 -12.55
CA ASN A 29 7.83 2.64 -13.18
C ASN A 29 8.99 2.55 -12.17
N ILE A 30 8.72 1.88 -11.05
CA ILE A 30 9.65 1.65 -9.92
C ILE A 30 9.78 0.15 -9.63
N VAL A 31 10.72 -0.21 -8.76
CA VAL A 31 10.85 -1.57 -8.21
C VAL A 31 10.51 -1.54 -6.73
N MET A 32 9.59 -2.41 -6.32
CA MET A 32 9.19 -2.60 -4.93
C MET A 32 10.21 -3.51 -4.24
N ASP A 33 11.34 -2.94 -3.84
CA ASP A 33 12.31 -3.63 -2.98
C ASP A 33 11.81 -3.71 -1.52
N ASP A 34 12.41 -4.59 -0.72
CA ASP A 34 11.95 -4.84 0.66
C ASP A 34 12.04 -3.59 1.55
N LYS A 35 13.01 -2.71 1.31
CA LYS A 35 13.15 -1.48 2.09
C LYS A 35 12.06 -0.47 1.71
N LEU A 36 11.75 -0.33 0.42
CA LEU A 36 10.66 0.49 -0.05
C LEU A 36 9.32 -0.06 0.45
N LYS A 37 9.19 -1.39 0.50
CA LYS A 37 8.00 -2.04 1.04
C LYS A 37 7.75 -1.63 2.49
N ASP A 38 8.79 -1.70 3.32
CA ASP A 38 8.74 -1.31 4.72
C ASP A 38 8.42 0.18 4.89
N ILE A 39 9.08 1.06 4.11
CA ILE A 39 8.83 2.52 4.17
C ILE A 39 7.38 2.85 3.84
N ILE A 40 6.83 2.28 2.76
CA ILE A 40 5.43 2.51 2.38
C ILE A 40 4.50 1.90 3.43
N SER A 41 4.81 0.71 3.95
CA SER A 41 4.03 0.06 5.01
C SER A 41 3.91 0.96 6.24
N ASP A 42 5.01 1.51 6.73
CA ASP A 42 5.04 2.46 7.85
C ASP A 42 4.18 3.70 7.54
N ALA A 43 4.31 4.25 6.33
CA ALA A 43 3.55 5.42 5.93
C ALA A 43 2.04 5.17 5.72
N ILE A 44 1.64 3.95 5.36
CA ILE A 44 0.23 3.54 5.33
C ILE A 44 -0.29 3.39 6.76
N TRP A 45 0.50 2.77 7.64
CA TRP A 45 0.14 2.58 9.05
C TRP A 45 -0.07 3.93 9.78
N ASP A 46 0.69 4.95 9.42
CA ASP A 46 0.54 6.31 9.96
C ASP A 46 -0.78 7.00 9.56
N ARG A 47 -1.62 6.39 8.70
CA ARG A 47 -2.93 6.94 8.32
C ARG A 47 -4.01 6.63 9.35
N ASP A 48 -4.77 7.65 9.72
CA ASP A 48 -5.81 7.57 10.75
C ASP A 48 -6.95 6.57 10.44
N ASN A 49 -7.15 6.20 9.17
CA ASN A 49 -8.22 5.30 8.75
C ASN A 49 -7.78 3.84 8.56
N VAL A 50 -6.51 3.52 8.83
CA VAL A 50 -5.96 2.17 8.69
C VAL A 50 -5.94 1.48 10.05
N SER A 51 -6.56 0.30 10.13
CA SER A 51 -6.53 -0.56 11.31
C SER A 51 -5.38 -1.55 11.28
N ASP A 52 -5.07 -2.12 10.11
CA ASP A 52 -3.98 -3.08 9.98
C ASP A 52 -3.34 -3.03 8.59
N VAL A 53 -2.05 -3.33 8.52
CA VAL A 53 -1.30 -3.43 7.27
C VAL A 53 -0.41 -4.66 7.32
N ILE A 54 -0.60 -5.54 6.32
CA ILE A 54 0.15 -6.78 6.19
C ILE A 54 0.87 -6.77 4.84
N ILE A 55 2.18 -6.95 4.89
CA ILE A 55 3.01 -7.14 3.70
C ILE A 55 3.03 -8.64 3.38
N GLU A 56 2.33 -9.05 2.32
CA GLU A 56 2.45 -10.39 1.78
C GLU A 56 3.59 -10.49 0.75
N SER A 57 3.80 -11.67 0.18
CA SER A 57 4.91 -11.91 -0.76
C SER A 57 4.83 -11.06 -2.04
N ASP A 58 3.63 -10.69 -2.48
CA ASP A 58 3.37 -10.00 -3.75
C ASP A 58 2.37 -8.83 -3.65
N ARG A 59 1.87 -8.49 -2.46
CA ARG A 59 0.86 -7.45 -2.26
C ARG A 59 0.85 -6.87 -0.84
N TYR A 60 0.25 -5.69 -0.71
CA TYR A 60 -0.22 -5.17 0.57
C TYR A 60 -1.65 -5.61 0.82
N VAL A 61 -1.94 -6.05 2.04
CA VAL A 61 -3.29 -6.24 2.54
C VAL A 61 -3.54 -5.17 3.59
N ILE A 62 -4.49 -4.28 3.30
CA ILE A 62 -4.79 -3.10 4.12
C ILE A 62 -6.19 -3.28 4.67
N THR A 63 -6.31 -3.24 5.98
CA THR A 63 -7.61 -3.28 6.66
C THR A 63 -7.89 -1.89 7.20
N CYS A 64 -8.96 -1.25 6.72
CA CYS A 64 -9.43 0.02 7.24
C CYS A 64 -10.39 -0.21 8.41
N PHE A 65 -10.53 0.78 9.30
CA PHE A 65 -11.60 0.74 10.29
C PHE A 65 -12.96 0.74 9.58
N GLU A 66 -13.87 -0.16 9.95
CA GLU A 66 -15.27 -0.09 9.54
C GLU A 66 -15.92 1.10 10.28
N ASP A 67 -16.49 2.06 9.52
CA ASP A 67 -17.28 3.18 10.05
C ASP A 67 -18.55 2.72 10.80
#